data_AF-A0A4S4D921-F1
#
_entry.id   AF-A0A4S4D921-F1
#
_cell.length_a   1.000
_cell.length_b   1.000
_cell.length_c   1.000
_cell.angle_alpha   90.00
_cell.angle_beta   90.00
_cell.angle_gamma   90.00
#
_symmetry.space_group_name_H-M   'P 1'
#
loop_
_entity.id
_entity.type
_entity.pdbx_description
1 polymer ?
#
loop_
_entity_poly.entity_id
_entity_poly.type
_entity_poly.pdbx_seq_one_letter_code
_entity_poly.pdbx_strand_id
1 'polypeptide(L)'
;MVGPLLFYENKPTTLDLILRLGIRAGGASTACFSALFTFIGDGLHKNFKDLKAQMDLKSYDLSLFQSRAEQNEHHKLCELVKRIEQELLEAKSAASEKQLLLKDLEKKIKAIKAQVQSASKDLKGHANEKERLLMEMEAVKQECASLESQSVSLKQQITSLTSEVDGHKTRVKRMEMEQKSCSLKVEKLIEKHAWITLEKHRFGRSGTDYDFASCDPHTAREDFEKLQVEQSGLEKRVNKKAMAMFEKSEDEYNDLISKKNIIENDKTKIKMVIEELDEKKKEMLKVTWVKVNNDFGSIFSTLLPGTMAKLETPEGSTFLEGLEVCVAFGSVWKQSLSELSGGQRSLLALSLILALLLFKPAPLYILDEVHNLFSS
;
A
#
# COMPACT_ATOMS: atom_id res chain seq x y z
N MET A 1 -45.96 -67.02 -90.88
CA MET A 1 -46.92 -68.13 -91.05
C MET A 1 -47.84 -67.72 -92.20
N VAL A 2 -47.48 -67.87 -93.48
CA VAL A 2 -47.34 -69.09 -94.31
C VAL A 2 -48.63 -69.93 -94.31
N GLY A 3 -49.28 -70.02 -95.49
CA GLY A 3 -50.63 -70.59 -95.80
C GLY A 3 -50.72 -72.13 -95.76
N PRO A 4 -51.49 -72.84 -96.63
CA PRO A 4 -52.17 -72.49 -97.91
C PRO A 4 -53.69 -72.90 -97.98
N LEU A 5 -54.56 -72.44 -98.89
CA LEU A 5 -54.70 -72.62 -100.36
C LEU A 5 -55.05 -74.06 -100.79
N LEU A 6 -56.19 -74.26 -101.50
CA LEU A 6 -56.51 -75.29 -102.53
C LEU A 6 -57.94 -75.01 -103.08
N PHE A 7 -58.16 -74.38 -104.25
CA PHE A 7 -58.09 -74.83 -105.66
C PHE A 7 -59.30 -75.62 -106.21
N TYR A 8 -59.88 -75.08 -107.31
CA TYR A 8 -60.40 -75.72 -108.55
C TYR A 8 -61.48 -76.83 -108.42
N GLU A 9 -62.55 -76.87 -109.21
CA GLU A 9 -62.54 -76.96 -110.68
C GLU A 9 -63.80 -76.38 -111.33
N ASN A 10 -63.60 -75.93 -112.55
CA ASN A 10 -64.57 -75.41 -113.50
C ASN A 10 -64.44 -76.26 -114.77
N LYS A 11 -65.58 -76.60 -115.41
CA LYS A 11 -65.82 -77.08 -116.82
C LYS A 11 -66.60 -78.42 -116.92
N PRO A 12 -67.21 -78.75 -118.08
CA PRO A 12 -67.79 -77.93 -119.16
C PRO A 12 -69.17 -78.43 -119.65
N THR A 13 -69.74 -77.67 -120.58
CA THR A 13 -70.95 -77.92 -121.37
C THR A 13 -70.82 -79.01 -122.45
N THR A 14 -72.01 -79.35 -122.97
CA THR A 14 -72.35 -79.77 -124.35
C THR A 14 -72.21 -81.23 -124.77
N LEU A 15 -73.40 -81.80 -125.07
CA LEU A 15 -73.71 -82.85 -126.04
C LEU A 15 -72.63 -83.05 -127.12
N ASP A 16 -71.87 -84.16 -126.99
CA ASP A 16 -71.27 -84.89 -128.10
C ASP A 16 -71.03 -86.36 -127.69
N LEU A 17 -72.03 -87.23 -127.88
CA LEU A 17 -71.79 -88.62 -128.28
C LEU A 17 -73.06 -89.28 -128.86
N ILE A 18 -73.11 -89.30 -130.18
CA ILE A 18 -73.79 -90.30 -131.00
C ILE A 18 -72.96 -91.62 -130.94
N LEU A 19 -73.60 -92.80 -131.09
CA LEU A 19 -73.03 -94.15 -131.38
C LEU A 19 -72.46 -95.01 -130.22
N ARG A 20 -73.19 -96.09 -129.83
CA ARG A 20 -72.83 -97.52 -130.09
C ARG A 20 -73.78 -98.53 -129.39
N LEU A 21 -74.44 -99.37 -130.23
CA LEU A 21 -74.95 -100.75 -130.01
C LEU A 21 -76.15 -100.90 -129.03
N GLY A 22 -77.37 -101.29 -129.44
CA GLY A 22 -77.74 -102.53 -130.16
C GLY A 22 -77.82 -103.69 -129.15
N ILE A 23 -78.91 -104.41 -128.88
CA ILE A 23 -79.87 -105.08 -129.79
C ILE A 23 -81.02 -105.74 -128.98
N ARG A 24 -82.23 -105.74 -129.58
CA ARG A 24 -83.40 -106.70 -129.55
C ARG A 24 -84.15 -107.01 -128.23
N ALA A 25 -85.46 -107.29 -128.24
CA ALA A 25 -86.43 -107.54 -129.34
C ALA A 25 -87.89 -107.38 -128.87
N GLY A 26 -88.76 -107.11 -129.87
CA GLY A 26 -90.13 -107.64 -129.99
C GLY A 26 -91.23 -106.72 -129.46
N GLY A 27 -92.31 -106.43 -130.18
CA GLY A 27 -92.73 -106.82 -131.53
C GLY A 27 -94.20 -106.44 -131.77
N ALA A 28 -94.51 -106.17 -133.05
CA ALA A 28 -95.84 -106.08 -133.69
C ALA A 28 -96.78 -104.95 -133.20
N SER A 29 -97.59 -104.26 -134.01
CA SER A 29 -98.13 -104.58 -135.33
C SER A 29 -98.74 -103.31 -135.99
N THR A 30 -98.58 -103.21 -137.32
CA THR A 30 -99.56 -102.76 -138.35
C THR A 30 -100.28 -101.41 -138.18
N ALA A 31 -100.00 -100.40 -139.01
CA ALA A 31 -100.49 -100.17 -140.38
C ALA A 31 -101.93 -99.58 -140.44
N CYS A 32 -102.13 -98.60 -141.34
CA CYS A 32 -103.19 -97.59 -141.45
C CYS A 32 -102.97 -96.41 -140.47
N PHE A 33 -102.56 -95.22 -140.88
CA PHE A 33 -103.21 -94.37 -141.88
C PHE A 33 -102.20 -93.44 -142.56
N SER A 34 -101.90 -93.72 -143.82
CA SER A 34 -101.20 -92.86 -144.77
C SER A 34 -102.21 -92.14 -145.67
N ALA A 35 -102.89 -91.11 -145.15
CA ALA A 35 -103.77 -90.25 -145.96
C ALA A 35 -104.14 -88.93 -145.24
N LEU A 36 -103.15 -88.07 -144.95
CA LEU A 36 -103.39 -86.62 -144.73
C LEU A 36 -102.09 -85.82 -144.95
N PHE A 37 -101.52 -86.05 -146.13
CA PHE A 37 -100.55 -85.16 -146.74
C PHE A 37 -101.24 -83.83 -147.11
N THR A 38 -100.46 -82.75 -147.14
CA THR A 38 -100.73 -81.46 -147.83
C THR A 38 -101.71 -80.45 -147.18
N PHE A 39 -101.22 -79.57 -146.29
CA PHE A 39 -101.55 -78.12 -146.31
C PHE A 39 -100.71 -77.17 -145.39
N ILE A 40 -99.87 -77.61 -144.45
CA ILE A 40 -99.21 -76.68 -143.50
C ILE A 40 -97.69 -76.92 -143.39
N GLY A 41 -96.97 -76.73 -144.50
CA GLY A 41 -95.53 -77.03 -144.62
C GLY A 41 -94.59 -75.81 -144.71
N ASP A 42 -95.03 -74.66 -145.23
CA ASP A 42 -94.10 -73.59 -145.67
C ASP A 42 -94.09 -72.29 -144.84
N GLY A 43 -94.86 -72.21 -143.74
CA GLY A 43 -94.98 -70.98 -142.93
C GLY A 43 -94.08 -70.86 -141.69
N LEU A 44 -93.52 -71.96 -141.17
CA LEU A 44 -92.95 -72.00 -139.81
C LEU A 44 -91.41 -72.02 -139.75
N HIS A 45 -90.71 -72.25 -140.86
CA HIS A 45 -89.25 -72.36 -140.86
C HIS A 45 -88.51 -71.01 -140.94
N LYS A 46 -89.19 -69.93 -141.34
CA LYS A 46 -88.59 -68.59 -141.48
C LYS A 46 -88.56 -67.80 -140.14
N ASN A 47 -89.58 -67.95 -139.31
CA ASN A 47 -89.71 -67.22 -138.04
C ASN A 47 -88.72 -67.69 -136.95
N PHE A 48 -88.27 -68.95 -136.99
CA PHE A 48 -87.33 -69.47 -135.99
C PHE A 48 -85.89 -68.95 -136.20
N LYS A 49 -85.53 -68.58 -137.44
CA LYS A 49 -84.17 -68.11 -137.77
C LYS A 49 -83.94 -66.65 -137.34
N ASP A 50 -84.95 -65.78 -137.51
CA ASP A 50 -84.88 -64.38 -137.07
C ASP A 50 -84.89 -64.24 -135.54
N LEU A 51 -85.63 -65.09 -134.84
CA LEU A 51 -85.70 -65.04 -133.38
C LEU A 51 -84.38 -65.46 -132.71
N LYS A 52 -83.62 -66.36 -133.35
CA LYS A 52 -82.31 -66.79 -132.85
C LYS A 52 -81.24 -65.69 -132.99
N ALA A 53 -81.24 -64.96 -134.10
CA ALA A 53 -80.31 -63.85 -134.31
C ALA A 53 -80.52 -62.70 -133.30
N GLN A 54 -81.78 -62.41 -132.92
CA GLN A 54 -82.06 -61.42 -131.86
C GLN A 54 -81.61 -61.86 -130.47
N MET A 55 -81.70 -63.17 -130.16
CA MET A 55 -81.27 -63.71 -128.87
C MET A 55 -79.74 -63.64 -128.73
N ASP A 56 -79.01 -63.96 -129.79
CA ASP A 56 -77.54 -63.91 -129.80
C ASP A 56 -77.02 -62.47 -129.62
N LEU A 57 -77.66 -61.48 -130.27
CA LEU A 57 -77.28 -60.07 -130.12
C LEU A 57 -77.51 -59.55 -128.68
N LYS A 58 -78.67 -59.87 -128.09
CA LYS A 58 -78.97 -59.51 -126.69
C LYS A 58 -78.05 -60.21 -125.70
N SER A 59 -77.64 -61.44 -125.97
CA SER A 59 -76.68 -62.15 -125.11
C SER A 59 -75.30 -61.48 -125.12
N TYR A 60 -74.88 -60.96 -126.29
CA TYR A 60 -73.63 -60.23 -126.43
C TYR A 60 -73.66 -58.88 -125.70
N ASP A 61 -74.75 -58.12 -125.82
CA ASP A 61 -74.92 -56.85 -125.09
C ASP A 61 -74.95 -57.05 -123.57
N LEU A 62 -75.61 -58.11 -123.08
CA LEU A 62 -75.65 -58.43 -121.66
C LEU A 62 -74.25 -58.77 -121.11
N SER A 63 -73.47 -59.55 -121.87
CA SER A 63 -72.08 -59.87 -121.53
C SER A 63 -71.18 -58.63 -121.50
N LEU A 64 -71.35 -57.72 -122.46
CA LEU A 64 -70.56 -56.49 -122.52
C LEU A 64 -70.87 -55.56 -121.32
N PHE A 65 -72.14 -55.49 -120.91
CA PHE A 65 -72.56 -54.71 -119.75
C PHE A 65 -72.04 -55.30 -118.43
N GLN A 66 -72.10 -56.63 -118.27
CA GLN A 66 -71.52 -57.33 -117.12
C GLN A 66 -70.02 -57.08 -117.02
N SER A 67 -69.27 -57.23 -118.12
CA SER A 67 -67.83 -57.02 -118.14
C SER A 67 -67.44 -55.57 -117.80
N ARG A 68 -68.23 -54.58 -118.27
CA ARG A 68 -68.03 -53.15 -117.90
C ARG A 68 -68.34 -52.87 -116.43
N ALA A 69 -69.39 -53.47 -115.88
CA ALA A 69 -69.74 -53.31 -114.47
C ALA A 69 -68.64 -53.90 -113.55
N GLU A 70 -68.14 -55.09 -113.89
CA GLU A 70 -67.04 -55.76 -113.18
C GLU A 70 -65.73 -54.96 -113.28
N GLN A 71 -65.38 -54.42 -114.45
CA GLN A 71 -64.20 -53.57 -114.58
C GLN A 71 -64.29 -52.29 -113.73
N ASN A 72 -65.48 -51.69 -113.63
CA ASN A 72 -65.67 -50.47 -112.86
C ASN A 72 -65.61 -50.73 -111.33
N GLU A 73 -66.18 -51.85 -110.87
CA GLU A 73 -66.02 -52.36 -109.50
C GLU A 73 -64.55 -52.67 -109.18
N HIS A 74 -63.85 -53.39 -110.07
CA HIS A 74 -62.43 -53.68 -109.91
C HIS A 74 -61.56 -52.42 -109.89
N HIS A 75 -61.87 -51.41 -110.69
CA HIS A 75 -61.14 -50.15 -110.68
C HIS A 75 -61.31 -49.41 -109.35
N LYS A 76 -62.54 -49.30 -108.84
CA LYS A 76 -62.83 -48.71 -107.51
C LYS A 76 -62.13 -49.45 -106.38
N LEU A 77 -62.16 -50.79 -106.41
CA LEU A 77 -61.46 -51.61 -105.42
C LEU A 77 -59.94 -51.45 -105.53
N CYS A 78 -59.38 -51.38 -106.74
CA CYS A 78 -57.95 -51.12 -106.95
C CYS A 78 -57.53 -49.75 -106.40
N GLU A 79 -58.33 -48.70 -106.58
CA GLU A 79 -58.03 -47.39 -106.01
C GLU A 79 -58.12 -47.38 -104.48
N LEU A 80 -59.09 -48.06 -103.90
CA LEU A 80 -59.21 -48.23 -102.44
C LEU A 80 -58.03 -49.00 -101.86
N VAL A 81 -57.62 -50.10 -102.50
CA VAL A 81 -56.45 -50.89 -102.09
C VAL A 81 -55.18 -50.05 -102.15
N LYS A 82 -54.95 -49.31 -103.25
CA LYS A 82 -53.80 -48.40 -103.37
C LYS A 82 -53.77 -47.35 -102.26
N ARG A 83 -54.93 -46.78 -101.91
CA ARG A 83 -55.05 -45.79 -100.83
C ARG A 83 -54.70 -46.41 -99.47
N ILE A 84 -55.24 -47.58 -99.16
CA ILE A 84 -54.95 -48.29 -97.92
C ILE A 84 -53.48 -48.73 -97.85
N GLU A 85 -52.90 -49.18 -98.96
CA GLU A 85 -51.47 -49.52 -99.04
C GLU A 85 -50.57 -48.32 -98.77
N GLN A 86 -50.95 -47.14 -99.30
CA GLN A 86 -50.22 -45.90 -99.06
C GLN A 86 -50.33 -45.46 -97.59
N GLU A 87 -51.53 -45.46 -97.01
CA GLU A 87 -51.75 -45.16 -95.59
C GLU A 87 -51.01 -46.14 -94.66
N LEU A 88 -50.98 -47.43 -95.02
CA LEU A 88 -50.23 -48.45 -94.29
C LEU A 88 -48.72 -48.19 -94.33
N LEU A 89 -48.19 -47.76 -95.49
CA LEU A 89 -46.77 -47.45 -95.64
C LEU A 89 -46.38 -46.23 -94.80
N GLU A 90 -47.20 -45.17 -94.82
CA GLU A 90 -47.01 -43.97 -94.00
C GLU A 90 -47.11 -44.27 -92.50
N ALA A 91 -48.07 -45.10 -92.08
CA ALA A 91 -48.18 -45.54 -90.69
C ALA A 91 -46.96 -46.38 -90.25
N LYS A 92 -46.42 -47.23 -91.14
CA LYS A 92 -45.22 -48.03 -90.87
C LYS A 92 -43.96 -47.17 -90.73
N SER A 93 -43.77 -46.18 -91.60
CA SER A 93 -42.62 -45.27 -91.48
C SER A 93 -42.70 -44.44 -90.19
N ALA A 94 -43.87 -43.90 -89.86
CA ALA A 94 -44.11 -43.17 -88.61
C ALA A 94 -43.90 -44.05 -87.35
N ALA A 95 -44.30 -45.33 -87.40
CA ALA A 95 -44.05 -46.27 -86.32
C ALA A 95 -42.55 -46.57 -86.14
N SER A 96 -41.82 -46.74 -87.25
CA SER A 96 -40.36 -46.93 -87.24
C SER A 96 -39.63 -45.72 -86.65
N GLU A 97 -40.02 -44.50 -87.03
CA GLU A 97 -39.46 -43.26 -86.48
C GLU A 97 -39.71 -43.14 -84.97
N LYS A 98 -40.94 -43.41 -84.51
CA LYS A 98 -41.27 -43.42 -83.08
C LYS A 98 -40.48 -44.50 -82.32
N GLN A 99 -40.25 -45.66 -82.93
CA GLN A 99 -39.45 -46.73 -82.33
C GLN A 99 -37.97 -46.34 -82.16
N LEU A 100 -37.40 -45.60 -83.13
CA LEU A 100 -36.06 -45.03 -83.00
C LEU A 100 -35.99 -43.99 -81.88
N LEU A 101 -36.97 -43.08 -81.83
CA LEU A 101 -37.04 -42.05 -80.79
C LEU A 101 -37.16 -42.66 -79.39
N LEU A 102 -37.95 -43.72 -79.23
CA LEU A 102 -38.06 -44.48 -77.99
C LEU A 102 -36.72 -45.10 -77.57
N LYS A 103 -36.00 -45.74 -78.50
CA LYS A 103 -34.66 -46.30 -78.21
C LYS A 103 -33.67 -45.22 -77.76
N ASP A 104 -33.71 -44.04 -78.35
CA ASP A 104 -32.81 -42.95 -77.97
C ASP A 104 -33.20 -42.30 -76.63
N LEU A 105 -34.50 -42.18 -76.34
CA LEU A 105 -34.98 -41.78 -75.02
C LEU A 105 -34.61 -42.81 -73.94
N GLU A 106 -34.72 -44.11 -74.23
CA GLU A 106 -34.28 -45.17 -73.32
C GLU A 106 -32.78 -45.09 -73.01
N LYS A 107 -31.94 -44.83 -74.03
CA LYS A 107 -30.49 -44.61 -73.82
C LYS A 107 -30.23 -43.39 -72.94
N LYS A 108 -30.93 -42.26 -73.18
CA LYS A 108 -30.81 -41.05 -72.37
C LYS A 108 -31.26 -41.29 -70.92
N ILE A 109 -32.37 -41.99 -70.71
CA ILE A 109 -32.85 -42.36 -69.37
C ILE A 109 -31.82 -43.23 -68.64
N LYS A 110 -31.22 -44.22 -69.32
CA LYS A 110 -30.17 -45.07 -68.73
C LYS A 110 -28.93 -44.24 -68.34
N ALA A 111 -28.50 -43.32 -69.21
CA ALA A 111 -27.37 -42.43 -68.92
C ALA A 111 -27.64 -41.52 -67.72
N ILE A 112 -28.81 -40.86 -67.68
CA ILE A 112 -29.22 -40.01 -66.55
C ILE A 112 -29.33 -40.84 -65.27
N LYS A 113 -29.90 -42.05 -65.33
CA LYS A 113 -30.01 -42.94 -64.16
C LYS A 113 -28.64 -43.31 -63.61
N ALA A 114 -27.66 -43.60 -64.46
CA ALA A 114 -26.30 -43.87 -64.04
C ALA A 114 -25.64 -42.64 -63.40
N GLN A 115 -25.85 -41.45 -63.98
CA GLN A 115 -25.33 -40.19 -63.43
C GLN A 115 -25.97 -39.82 -62.09
N VAL A 116 -27.28 -40.06 -61.91
CA VAL A 116 -27.98 -39.87 -60.64
C VAL A 116 -27.46 -40.86 -59.59
N GLN A 117 -27.21 -42.12 -59.97
CA GLN A 117 -26.64 -43.12 -59.06
C GLN A 117 -25.23 -42.74 -58.62
N SER A 118 -24.35 -42.31 -59.53
CA SER A 118 -23.01 -41.85 -59.16
C SER A 118 -23.06 -40.62 -58.26
N ALA A 119 -23.85 -39.60 -58.63
CA ALA A 119 -24.01 -38.39 -57.81
C ALA A 119 -24.59 -38.70 -56.42
N SER A 120 -25.52 -39.66 -56.31
CA SER A 120 -26.06 -40.08 -55.00
C SER A 120 -25.01 -40.77 -54.12
N LYS A 121 -24.08 -41.52 -54.72
CA LYS A 121 -22.97 -42.17 -54.01
C LYS A 121 -21.97 -41.13 -53.52
N ASP A 122 -21.64 -40.15 -54.36
CA ASP A 122 -20.74 -39.06 -54.01
C ASP A 122 -21.33 -38.17 -52.91
N LEU A 123 -22.63 -37.86 -53.00
CA LEU A 123 -23.36 -37.13 -51.94
C LEU A 123 -23.28 -37.86 -50.60
N LYS A 124 -23.44 -39.19 -50.59
CA LYS A 124 -23.31 -40.00 -49.38
C LYS A 124 -21.86 -40.00 -48.84
N GLY A 125 -20.87 -40.03 -49.73
CA GLY A 125 -19.46 -39.89 -49.35
C GLY A 125 -19.17 -38.54 -48.70
N HIS A 126 -19.61 -37.45 -49.30
CA HIS A 126 -19.46 -36.10 -48.74
C HIS A 126 -20.23 -35.89 -47.44
N ALA A 127 -21.41 -36.52 -47.28
CA ALA A 127 -22.17 -36.47 -46.03
C ALA A 127 -21.39 -37.12 -44.88
N ASN A 128 -20.82 -38.32 -45.11
CA ASN A 128 -20.00 -39.01 -44.12
C ASN A 128 -18.71 -38.22 -43.79
N GLU A 129 -18.07 -37.63 -44.79
CA GLU A 129 -16.87 -36.82 -44.59
C GLU A 129 -17.16 -35.55 -43.78
N LYS A 130 -18.28 -34.88 -44.07
CA LYS A 130 -18.75 -33.73 -43.29
C LYS A 130 -19.01 -34.11 -41.83
N GLU A 131 -19.62 -35.27 -41.58
CA GLU A 131 -19.87 -35.76 -40.23
C GLU A 131 -18.57 -36.03 -39.48
N ARG A 132 -17.58 -36.65 -40.13
CA ARG A 132 -16.23 -36.85 -39.58
C ARG A 132 -15.56 -35.53 -39.20
N LEU A 133 -15.54 -34.57 -40.13
CA LEU A 133 -14.94 -33.25 -39.88
C LEU A 133 -15.66 -32.48 -38.77
N LEU A 134 -16.98 -32.65 -38.61
CA LEU A 134 -17.72 -32.06 -37.51
C LEU A 134 -17.32 -32.68 -36.16
N MET A 135 -17.14 -34.00 -36.09
CA MET A 135 -16.67 -34.66 -34.86
C MET A 135 -15.25 -34.22 -34.49
N GLU A 136 -14.35 -34.12 -35.47
CA GLU A 136 -12.97 -33.63 -35.24
C GLU A 136 -12.97 -32.16 -34.78
N MET A 137 -13.78 -31.30 -35.41
CA MET A 137 -13.89 -29.89 -35.00
C MET A 137 -14.40 -29.75 -33.56
N GLU A 138 -15.40 -30.54 -33.17
CA GLU A 138 -15.95 -30.49 -31.81
C GLU A 138 -14.95 -31.03 -30.78
N ALA A 139 -14.18 -32.08 -31.10
CA ALA A 139 -13.11 -32.58 -30.25
C ALA A 139 -12.01 -31.53 -30.02
N VAL A 140 -11.53 -30.90 -31.10
CA VAL A 140 -10.53 -29.82 -31.02
C VAL A 140 -11.07 -28.64 -30.22
N LYS A 141 -12.35 -28.29 -30.39
CA LYS A 141 -12.99 -27.20 -29.64
C LYS A 141 -13.06 -27.50 -28.15
N GLN A 142 -13.36 -28.73 -27.75
CA GLN A 142 -13.33 -29.16 -26.35
C GLN A 142 -11.92 -29.10 -25.77
N GLU A 143 -10.92 -29.54 -26.53
CA GLU A 143 -9.51 -29.48 -26.13
C GLU A 143 -9.05 -28.03 -25.94
N CYS A 144 -9.34 -27.14 -26.90
CA CYS A 144 -9.06 -25.70 -26.80
C CYS A 144 -9.71 -25.08 -25.55
N ALA A 145 -10.99 -25.39 -25.29
CA ALA A 145 -11.67 -24.88 -24.10
C ALA A 145 -11.01 -25.37 -22.79
N SER A 146 -10.55 -26.62 -22.76
CA SER A 146 -9.84 -27.17 -21.59
C SER A 146 -8.47 -26.50 -21.37
N LEU A 147 -7.71 -26.26 -22.44
CA LEU A 147 -6.42 -25.58 -22.40
C LEU A 147 -6.57 -24.10 -22.03
N GLU A 148 -7.62 -23.43 -22.51
CA GLU A 148 -7.95 -22.06 -22.11
C GLU A 148 -8.25 -21.98 -20.62
N SER A 149 -9.05 -22.92 -20.08
CA SER A 149 -9.34 -22.99 -18.64
C SER A 149 -8.06 -23.18 -17.81
N GLN A 150 -7.17 -24.08 -18.23
CA GLN A 150 -5.87 -24.29 -17.58
C GLN A 150 -4.98 -23.04 -17.66
N SER A 151 -4.94 -22.37 -18.82
CA SER A 151 -4.17 -21.13 -19.02
C SER A 151 -4.65 -20.02 -18.09
N VAL A 152 -5.97 -19.87 -17.90
CA VAL A 152 -6.54 -18.89 -16.97
C VAL A 152 -6.18 -19.22 -15.52
N SER A 153 -6.27 -20.49 -15.10
CA SER A 153 -5.90 -20.90 -13.75
C SER A 153 -4.41 -20.68 -13.47
N LEU A 154 -3.53 -21.05 -14.41
CA LEU A 154 -2.08 -20.81 -14.27
C LEU A 154 -1.75 -19.31 -14.23
N LYS A 155 -2.42 -18.48 -15.03
CA LYS A 155 -2.26 -17.03 -14.96
C LYS A 155 -2.67 -16.48 -13.59
N GLN A 156 -3.76 -16.96 -13.01
CA GLN A 156 -4.17 -16.57 -11.65
C GLN A 156 -3.12 -16.96 -10.60
N GLN A 157 -2.57 -18.17 -10.67
CA GLN A 157 -1.49 -18.60 -9.78
C GLN A 157 -0.21 -17.76 -9.94
N ILE A 158 0.15 -17.40 -11.18
CA ILE A 158 1.28 -16.50 -11.44
C ILE A 158 1.02 -15.14 -10.80
N THR A 159 -0.20 -14.58 -10.93
CA THR A 159 -0.52 -13.30 -10.32
C THR A 159 -0.47 -13.33 -8.79
N SER A 160 -0.94 -14.41 -8.15
CA SER A 160 -0.86 -14.54 -6.69
C SER A 160 0.57 -14.66 -6.21
N LEU A 161 1.37 -15.54 -6.84
CA LEU A 161 2.79 -15.72 -6.51
C LEU A 161 3.60 -14.43 -6.74
N THR A 162 3.29 -13.67 -7.80
CA THR A 162 3.95 -12.38 -8.05
C THR A 162 3.66 -11.39 -6.93
N SER A 163 2.41 -11.32 -6.45
CA SER A 163 2.03 -10.48 -5.31
C SER A 163 2.75 -10.89 -4.01
N GLU A 164 2.87 -12.19 -3.75
CA GLU A 164 3.62 -12.72 -2.60
C GLU A 164 5.10 -12.37 -2.68
N VAL A 165 5.72 -12.52 -3.86
CA VAL A 165 7.12 -12.13 -4.10
C VAL A 165 7.33 -10.64 -3.86
N ASP A 166 6.43 -9.78 -4.33
CA ASP A 166 6.51 -8.33 -4.07
C ASP A 166 6.31 -8.01 -2.57
N GLY A 167 5.42 -8.73 -1.88
CA GLY A 167 5.26 -8.65 -0.42
C GLY A 167 6.53 -9.03 0.33
N HIS A 168 7.17 -10.14 -0.06
CA HIS A 168 8.45 -10.55 0.53
C HIS A 168 9.57 -9.55 0.21
N LYS A 169 9.63 -9.02 -1.00
CA LYS A 169 10.64 -8.03 -1.42
C LYS A 169 10.53 -6.73 -0.62
N THR A 170 9.31 -6.24 -0.37
CA THR A 170 9.10 -5.06 0.48
C THR A 170 9.47 -5.33 1.94
N ARG A 171 9.17 -6.52 2.46
CA ARG A 171 9.58 -6.94 3.81
C ARG A 171 11.10 -7.06 3.96
N VAL A 172 11.79 -7.62 2.97
CA VAL A 172 13.26 -7.69 2.95
C VAL A 172 13.85 -6.28 2.96
N LYS A 173 13.40 -5.38 2.09
CA LYS A 173 13.89 -3.98 2.08
C LYS A 173 13.69 -3.26 3.41
N ARG A 174 12.55 -3.48 4.08
CA ARG A 174 12.29 -2.92 5.42
C ARG A 174 13.28 -3.48 6.44
N MET A 175 13.48 -4.79 6.46
CA MET A 175 14.44 -5.44 7.37
C MET A 175 15.88 -4.97 7.12
N GLU A 176 16.28 -4.78 5.86
CA GLU A 176 17.60 -4.22 5.51
C GLU A 176 17.77 -2.77 6.00
N MET A 177 16.74 -1.93 5.87
CA MET A 177 16.76 -0.56 6.39
C MET A 177 16.82 -0.54 7.92
N GLU A 178 16.04 -1.38 8.59
CA GLU A 178 16.08 -1.54 10.04
C GLU A 178 17.45 -2.05 10.51
N GLN A 179 18.02 -3.05 9.83
CA GLN A 179 19.36 -3.56 10.11
C GLN A 179 20.41 -2.46 9.98
N LYS A 180 20.38 -1.67 8.89
CA LYS A 180 21.30 -0.54 8.70
C LYS A 180 21.13 0.52 9.79
N SER A 181 19.89 0.86 10.13
CA SER A 181 19.59 1.83 11.20
C SER A 181 20.11 1.35 12.56
N CYS A 182 19.86 0.09 12.92
CA CYS A 182 20.37 -0.53 14.14
C CYS A 182 21.90 -0.59 14.14
N SER A 183 22.53 -0.96 13.02
CA SER A 183 23.98 -0.99 12.87
C SER A 183 24.60 0.39 13.08
N LEU A 184 24.05 1.43 12.45
CA LEU A 184 24.50 2.81 12.63
C LEU A 184 24.31 3.28 14.08
N LYS A 185 23.22 2.88 14.74
CA LYS A 185 22.99 3.21 16.15
C LYS A 185 24.01 2.54 17.06
N VAL A 186 24.35 1.28 16.80
CA VAL A 186 25.41 0.56 17.52
C VAL A 186 26.77 1.22 17.30
N GLU A 187 27.11 1.58 16.07
CA GLU A 187 28.36 2.26 15.73
C GLU A 187 28.49 3.61 16.47
N LYS A 188 27.45 4.45 16.43
CA LYS A 188 27.40 5.72 17.18
C LYS A 188 27.54 5.51 18.69
N LEU A 189 26.97 4.44 19.25
CA LEU A 189 27.10 4.13 20.67
C LEU A 189 28.53 3.71 21.02
N ILE A 190 29.17 2.90 20.16
CA ILE A 190 30.57 2.49 20.32
C ILE A 190 31.51 3.71 20.26
N GLU A 191 31.28 4.63 19.31
CA GLU A 191 32.06 5.88 19.22
C GLU A 191 31.90 6.76 20.46
N LYS A 192 30.67 6.93 20.95
CA LYS A 192 30.38 7.75 22.13
C LYS A 192 30.92 7.14 23.42
N HIS A 193 30.99 5.82 23.48
CA HIS A 193 31.31 5.07 24.70
C HIS A 193 32.46 4.08 24.45
N ALA A 194 33.69 4.58 24.54
CA ALA A 194 34.91 3.78 24.33
C ALA A 194 35.01 2.53 25.23
N TRP A 195 34.39 2.55 26.41
CA TRP A 195 34.33 1.41 27.33
C TRP A 195 33.60 0.19 26.72
N ILE A 196 32.66 0.40 25.80
CA ILE A 196 31.92 -0.69 25.14
C ILE A 196 32.89 -1.61 24.39
N THR A 197 33.87 -1.05 23.67
CA THR A 197 34.86 -1.85 22.92
C THR A 197 35.74 -2.68 23.85
N LEU A 198 36.10 -2.12 25.01
CA LEU A 198 36.93 -2.78 26.02
C LEU A 198 36.16 -3.93 26.69
N GLU A 199 34.87 -3.72 26.99
CA GLU A 199 34.09 -4.62 27.84
C GLU A 199 33.12 -5.52 27.07
N LYS A 200 33.00 -5.37 25.74
CA LYS A 200 32.13 -6.19 24.86
C LYS A 200 32.29 -7.69 25.09
N HIS A 201 33.50 -8.15 25.40
CA HIS A 201 33.79 -9.58 25.63
C HIS A 201 33.16 -10.13 26.93
N ARG A 202 32.72 -9.26 27.84
CA ARG A 202 32.06 -9.59 29.10
C ARG A 202 30.52 -9.58 28.99
N PHE A 203 29.97 -9.02 27.92
CA PHE A 203 28.52 -8.93 27.72
C PHE A 203 27.87 -10.33 27.63
N GLY A 204 26.83 -10.56 28.42
CA GLY A 204 26.12 -11.84 28.47
C GLY A 204 26.88 -12.98 29.15
N ARG A 205 28.00 -12.71 29.82
CA ARG A 205 28.68 -13.71 30.64
C ARG A 205 28.09 -13.75 32.04
N SER A 206 27.73 -14.95 32.48
CA SER A 206 27.20 -15.19 33.82
C SER A 206 28.20 -14.82 34.92
N GLY A 207 27.71 -14.17 35.98
CA GLY A 207 28.54 -13.71 37.10
C GLY A 207 29.36 -12.44 36.84
N THR A 208 29.03 -11.68 35.79
CA THR A 208 29.55 -10.32 35.56
C THR A 208 28.44 -9.29 35.67
N ASP A 209 28.79 -8.01 35.80
CA ASP A 209 27.82 -6.89 35.80
C ASP A 209 26.99 -6.79 34.49
N TYR A 210 27.39 -7.55 33.46
CA TYR A 210 26.72 -7.64 32.16
C TYR A 210 25.99 -8.96 31.94
N ASP A 211 25.62 -9.65 33.01
CA ASP A 211 24.79 -10.85 32.95
C ASP A 211 23.34 -10.49 32.60
N PHE A 212 23.00 -10.65 31.32
CA PHE A 212 21.66 -10.35 30.80
C PHE A 212 20.57 -11.33 31.28
N ALA A 213 20.94 -12.43 31.95
CA ALA A 213 19.98 -13.36 32.54
C ALA A 213 19.57 -12.92 33.95
N SER A 214 20.48 -12.31 34.73
CA SER A 214 20.17 -11.79 36.07
C SER A 214 19.70 -10.33 36.05
N CYS A 215 20.20 -9.54 35.09
CA CYS A 215 19.84 -8.13 34.92
C CYS A 215 19.25 -7.94 33.51
N ASP A 216 17.93 -7.82 33.44
CA ASP A 216 17.26 -7.57 32.17
C ASP A 216 17.61 -6.15 31.66
N PRO A 217 18.17 -6.00 30.44
CA PRO A 217 18.58 -4.70 29.92
C PRO A 217 17.46 -3.66 29.80
N HIS A 218 16.20 -4.08 29.69
CA HIS A 218 15.07 -3.15 29.61
C HIS A 218 14.78 -2.55 30.98
N THR A 219 14.73 -3.36 32.03
CA THR A 219 14.55 -2.88 33.41
C THR A 219 15.67 -1.93 33.84
N ALA A 220 16.93 -2.29 33.55
CA ALA A 220 18.07 -1.43 33.84
C ALA A 220 18.00 -0.08 33.12
N ARG A 221 17.46 -0.05 31.89
CA ARG A 221 17.24 1.19 31.15
C ARG A 221 16.13 2.04 31.76
N GLU A 222 15.01 1.44 32.15
CA GLU A 222 13.94 2.19 32.83
C GLU A 222 14.44 2.81 34.13
N ASP A 223 15.24 2.08 34.91
CA ASP A 223 15.81 2.60 36.14
C ASP A 223 16.85 3.69 35.88
N PHE A 224 17.66 3.56 34.82
CA PHE A 224 18.54 4.66 34.38
C PHE A 224 17.75 5.90 33.98
N GLU A 225 16.65 5.76 33.24
CA GLU A 225 15.81 6.90 32.84
C GLU A 225 15.15 7.55 34.06
N LYS A 226 14.65 6.77 35.03
CA LYS A 226 14.12 7.29 36.31
C LYS A 226 15.20 8.06 37.08
N LEU A 227 16.38 7.46 37.27
CA LEU A 227 17.50 8.09 37.98
C LEU A 227 18.00 9.35 37.27
N GLN A 228 18.01 9.36 35.93
CA GLN A 228 18.36 10.54 35.14
C GLN A 228 17.35 11.66 35.33
N VAL A 229 16.05 11.34 35.37
CA VAL A 229 14.99 12.31 35.67
C VAL A 229 15.17 12.85 37.10
N GLU A 230 15.38 11.99 38.09
CA GLU A 230 15.65 12.40 39.48
C GLU A 230 16.89 13.28 39.59
N GLN A 231 17.99 12.89 38.93
CA GLN A 231 19.23 13.66 38.87
C GLN A 231 18.99 15.04 38.25
N SER A 232 18.29 15.12 37.12
CA SER A 232 17.98 16.40 36.48
C SER A 232 17.05 17.28 37.35
N GLY A 233 16.14 16.65 38.09
CA GLY A 233 15.27 17.32 39.05
C GLY A 233 16.04 17.87 40.24
N LEU A 234 16.99 17.10 40.77
CA LEU A 234 17.91 17.52 41.83
C LEU A 234 18.86 18.61 41.33
N GLU A 235 19.41 18.49 40.13
CA GLU A 235 20.33 19.47 39.53
C GLU A 235 19.69 20.86 39.43
N LYS A 236 18.38 20.93 39.15
CA LYS A 236 17.62 22.20 39.16
C LYS A 236 17.43 22.78 40.55
N ARG A 237 17.35 21.93 41.59
CA ARG A 237 17.16 22.35 42.99
C ARG A 237 18.48 22.66 43.70
N VAL A 238 19.59 22.09 43.26
CA VAL A 238 20.91 22.29 43.86
C VAL A 238 21.48 23.63 43.41
N ASN A 239 21.80 24.48 44.38
CA ASN A 239 22.53 25.72 44.13
C ASN A 239 24.00 25.40 43.82
N LYS A 240 24.36 25.43 42.53
CA LYS A 240 25.74 25.17 42.07
C LYS A 240 26.77 26.18 42.59
N LYS A 241 26.33 27.34 43.11
CA LYS A 241 27.19 28.35 43.74
C LYS A 241 27.34 28.18 45.24
N ALA A 242 26.70 27.17 45.84
CA ALA A 242 26.72 26.95 47.29
C ALA A 242 28.15 26.79 47.82
N MET A 243 29.01 26.04 47.12
CA MET A 243 30.42 25.87 47.52
C MET A 243 31.17 27.20 47.52
N ALA A 244 31.09 27.99 46.45
CA ALA A 244 31.74 29.30 46.38
C ALA A 244 31.17 30.31 47.40
N MET A 245 29.86 30.26 47.67
CA MET A 245 29.24 31.08 48.73
C MET A 245 29.70 30.66 50.12
N PHE A 246 29.89 29.36 50.35
CA PHE A 246 30.41 28.83 51.60
C PHE A 246 31.85 29.26 51.82
N GLU A 247 32.73 29.08 50.83
CA GLU A 247 34.12 29.55 50.88
C GLU A 247 34.20 31.05 51.18
N LYS A 248 33.42 31.87 50.46
CA LYS A 248 33.37 33.32 50.73
C LYS A 248 32.88 33.64 52.15
N SER A 249 31.85 32.94 52.62
CA SER A 249 31.33 33.15 53.98
C SER A 249 32.31 32.70 55.06
N GLU A 250 33.10 31.66 54.79
CA GLU A 250 34.16 31.18 55.66
C GLU A 250 35.30 32.21 55.75
N ASP A 251 35.72 32.78 54.61
CA ASP A 251 36.70 33.87 54.58
C ASP A 251 36.21 35.10 55.37
N GLU A 252 34.98 35.56 55.13
CA GLU A 252 34.37 36.68 55.86
C GLU A 252 34.28 36.39 57.37
N TYR A 253 33.97 35.15 57.75
CA TYR A 253 33.93 34.71 59.15
C TYR A 253 35.32 34.74 59.79
N ASN A 254 36.33 34.18 59.12
CA ASN A 254 37.70 34.15 59.61
C ASN A 254 38.29 35.57 59.76
N ASP A 255 38.01 36.46 58.80
CA ASP A 255 38.36 37.87 58.88
C ASP A 255 37.72 38.56 60.08
N LEU A 256 36.44 38.28 60.34
CA LEU A 256 35.71 38.87 61.46
C LEU A 256 36.24 38.38 62.81
N ILE A 257 36.58 37.09 62.91
CA ILE A 257 37.22 36.51 64.10
C ILE A 257 38.59 37.14 64.34
N SER A 258 39.40 37.29 63.30
CA SER A 258 40.71 37.96 63.38
C SER A 258 40.56 39.40 63.90
N LYS A 259 39.64 40.19 63.31
CA LYS A 259 39.34 41.57 63.76
C LYS A 259 38.85 41.62 65.21
N LYS A 260 37.98 40.69 65.62
CA LYS A 260 37.52 40.60 67.01
C LYS A 260 38.68 40.38 67.97
N ASN A 261 39.57 39.43 67.66
CA ASN A 261 40.73 39.13 68.49
C ASN A 261 41.68 40.34 68.59
N ILE A 262 41.88 41.09 67.50
CA ILE A 262 42.66 42.34 67.52
C ILE A 262 42.03 43.36 68.47
N ILE A 263 40.71 43.59 68.39
CA ILE A 263 40.00 44.54 69.26
C ILE A 263 40.06 44.11 70.73
N GLU A 264 39.92 42.83 71.04
CA GLU A 264 40.04 42.31 72.41
C GLU A 264 41.47 42.50 72.96
N ASN A 265 42.49 42.26 72.13
CA ASN A 265 43.88 42.52 72.47
C ASN A 265 44.17 44.01 72.66
N ASP A 266 43.61 44.88 71.83
CA ASP A 266 43.81 46.33 71.98
C ASP A 266 43.08 46.87 73.22
N LYS A 267 41.88 46.34 73.53
CA LYS A 267 41.17 46.66 74.77
C LYS A 267 41.98 46.27 76.00
N THR A 268 42.60 45.10 76.02
CA THR A 268 43.44 44.66 77.15
C THR A 268 44.70 45.52 77.26
N LYS A 269 45.38 45.83 76.15
CA LYS A 269 46.52 46.77 76.15
C LYS A 269 46.15 48.15 76.67
N ILE A 270 45.04 48.74 76.21
CA ILE A 270 44.60 50.06 76.68
C ILE A 270 44.34 50.04 78.18
N LYS A 271 43.69 48.99 78.71
CA LYS A 271 43.50 48.85 80.15
C LYS A 271 44.82 48.78 80.92
N MET A 272 45.78 47.99 80.44
CA MET A 272 47.11 47.91 81.06
C MET A 272 47.83 49.27 81.05
N VAL A 273 47.75 50.02 79.95
CA VAL A 273 48.35 51.36 79.86
C VAL A 273 47.67 52.33 80.82
N ILE A 274 46.35 52.27 80.99
CA ILE A 274 45.63 53.10 81.97
C ILE A 274 46.09 52.76 83.39
N GLU A 275 46.18 51.47 83.73
CA GLU A 275 46.66 51.03 85.05
C GLU A 275 48.10 51.47 85.30
N GLU A 276 49.00 51.32 84.32
CA GLU A 276 50.39 51.77 84.41
C GLU A 276 50.50 53.30 84.57
N LEU A 277 49.68 54.06 83.84
CA LEU A 277 49.63 55.52 83.95
C LEU A 277 49.08 55.96 85.32
N ASP A 278 48.06 55.28 85.84
CA ASP A 278 47.50 55.56 87.16
C ASP A 278 48.50 55.24 88.28
N GLU A 279 49.28 54.16 88.17
CA GLU A 279 50.38 53.85 89.09
C GLU A 279 51.47 54.92 89.04
N LYS A 280 51.94 55.30 87.84
CA LYS A 280 52.93 56.37 87.66
C LYS A 280 52.42 57.71 88.20
N LYS A 281 51.14 58.03 87.99
CA LYS A 281 50.50 59.22 88.54
C LYS A 281 50.50 59.20 90.06
N LYS A 282 50.11 58.08 90.68
CA LYS A 282 50.13 57.91 92.15
C LYS A 282 51.54 58.06 92.72
N GLU A 283 52.53 57.46 92.07
CA GLU A 283 53.94 57.56 92.49
C GLU A 283 54.46 58.99 92.37
N MET A 284 54.22 59.66 91.23
CA MET A 284 54.60 61.06 91.02
C MET A 284 53.94 61.99 92.04
N LEU A 285 52.64 61.79 92.32
CA LEU A 285 51.92 62.57 93.34
C LEU A 285 52.50 62.34 94.74
N LYS A 286 52.86 61.10 95.08
CA LYS A 286 53.50 60.78 96.37
C LYS A 286 54.87 61.46 96.52
N VAL A 287 55.71 61.40 95.49
CA VAL A 287 57.02 62.08 95.46
C VAL A 287 56.82 63.59 95.58
N THR A 288 55.84 64.14 94.86
CA THR A 288 55.50 65.57 94.90
C THR A 288 55.05 65.99 96.29
N TRP A 289 54.14 65.23 96.92
CA TRP A 289 53.65 65.51 98.26
C TRP A 289 54.79 65.53 99.29
N VAL A 290 55.67 64.52 99.28
CA VAL A 290 56.80 64.46 100.22
C VAL A 290 57.73 65.66 100.04
N LYS A 291 58.06 66.02 98.80
CA LYS A 291 58.97 67.14 98.53
C LYS A 291 58.34 68.49 98.87
N VAL A 292 57.10 68.75 98.44
CA VAL A 292 56.36 69.97 98.77
C VAL A 292 56.16 70.10 100.28
N ASN A 293 55.87 69.01 100.98
CA ASN A 293 55.71 69.01 102.43
C ASN A 293 57.01 69.41 103.17
N ASN A 294 58.15 68.87 102.74
CA ASN A 294 59.45 69.24 103.30
C ASN A 294 59.81 70.71 103.02
N ASP A 295 59.64 71.15 101.77
CA ASP A 295 59.92 72.53 101.37
C ASP A 295 58.98 73.51 102.08
N PHE A 296 57.69 73.17 102.21
CA PHE A 296 56.69 73.95 102.93
C PHE A 296 57.05 74.14 104.40
N GLY A 297 57.40 73.04 105.09
CA GLY A 297 57.85 73.11 106.48
C GLY A 297 59.10 73.98 106.64
N SER A 298 60.09 73.82 105.76
CA SER A 298 61.33 74.59 105.78
C SER A 298 61.11 76.09 105.53
N ILE A 299 60.30 76.45 104.53
CA ILE A 299 60.00 77.85 104.20
C ILE A 299 59.21 78.51 105.34
N PHE A 300 58.21 77.80 105.88
CA PHE A 300 57.38 78.34 106.95
C PHE A 300 58.19 78.60 108.23
N SER A 301 59.07 77.67 108.63
CA SER A 301 59.99 77.87 109.77
C SER A 301 61.02 78.97 109.54
N THR A 302 61.39 79.26 108.28
CA THR A 302 62.29 80.36 107.93
C THR A 302 61.59 81.72 108.01
N LEU A 303 60.33 81.78 107.59
CA LEU A 303 59.53 83.01 107.64
C LEU A 303 59.03 83.33 109.07
N LEU A 304 58.80 82.31 109.91
CA LEU A 304 58.44 82.45 111.33
C LEU A 304 59.31 81.54 112.21
N PRO A 305 60.31 82.09 112.94
CA PRO A 305 61.11 81.32 113.87
C PRO A 305 60.25 80.74 115.01
N GLY A 306 60.38 79.44 115.27
CA GLY A 306 59.66 78.75 116.35
C GLY A 306 58.32 78.13 115.96
N THR A 307 57.98 78.09 114.68
CA THR A 307 56.80 77.39 114.14
C THR A 307 57.18 76.30 113.15
N MET A 308 56.32 75.30 112.99
CA MET A 308 56.46 74.22 112.00
C MET A 308 55.13 74.05 111.26
N ALA A 309 55.17 73.70 109.98
CA ALA A 309 53.98 73.38 109.22
C ALA A 309 54.18 72.07 108.44
N LYS A 310 53.11 71.30 108.29
CA LYS A 310 53.08 70.06 107.52
C LYS A 310 51.74 69.89 106.81
N LEU A 311 51.76 69.17 105.70
CA LEU A 311 50.61 68.71 104.94
C LEU A 311 50.35 67.25 105.33
N GLU A 312 49.20 66.99 105.92
CA GLU A 312 48.79 65.66 106.38
C GLU A 312 47.49 65.24 105.71
N THR A 313 47.27 63.94 105.58
CA THR A 313 46.01 63.42 105.06
C THR A 313 44.94 63.54 106.14
N PRO A 314 43.72 64.01 105.81
CA PRO A 314 42.59 63.99 106.74
C PRO A 314 42.35 62.60 107.32
N GLU A 315 41.76 62.52 108.52
CA GLU A 315 41.43 61.24 109.14
C GLU A 315 40.45 60.44 108.25
N GLY A 316 40.89 59.29 107.75
CA GLY A 316 40.07 58.36 106.95
C GLY A 316 40.14 58.52 105.43
N SER A 317 40.94 59.44 104.89
CA SER A 317 41.09 59.63 103.43
C SER A 317 42.48 59.24 102.92
N THR A 318 42.60 59.01 101.61
CA THR A 318 43.90 58.76 100.95
C THR A 318 44.49 60.09 100.47
N PHE A 319 45.82 60.20 100.35
CA PHE A 319 46.52 61.38 99.80
C PHE A 319 46.04 61.85 98.40
N LEU A 320 45.23 61.05 97.71
CA LEU A 320 44.63 61.35 96.41
C LEU A 320 43.32 62.16 96.53
N GLU A 321 42.63 62.13 97.67
CA GLU A 321 41.32 62.77 97.87
C GLU A 321 41.45 64.21 98.40
N GLY A 322 42.55 64.53 99.07
CA GLY A 322 42.84 65.86 99.60
C GLY A 322 43.93 65.85 100.67
N LEU A 323 44.48 67.02 100.97
CA LEU A 323 45.47 67.23 102.03
C LEU A 323 45.01 68.40 102.92
N GLU A 324 45.26 68.28 104.22
CA GLU A 324 45.00 69.32 105.21
C GLU A 324 46.31 69.92 105.71
N VAL A 325 46.27 71.22 106.00
CA VAL A 325 47.43 71.96 106.50
C VAL A 325 47.41 71.95 108.03
N CYS A 326 48.44 71.35 108.63
CA CYS A 326 48.64 71.32 110.07
C CYS A 326 49.80 72.25 110.47
N VAL A 327 49.61 73.04 111.53
CA VAL A 327 50.61 74.01 111.99
C VAL A 327 50.91 73.79 113.47
N ALA A 328 52.18 73.87 113.85
CA ALA A 328 52.63 73.85 115.23
C ALA A 328 53.30 75.17 115.64
N PHE A 329 52.95 75.66 116.82
CA PHE A 329 53.62 76.79 117.48
C PHE A 329 54.36 76.24 118.70
N GLY A 330 55.70 76.29 118.67
CA GLY A 330 56.53 75.60 119.68
C GLY A 330 56.32 74.08 119.64
N SER A 331 55.70 73.52 120.68
CA SER A 331 55.49 72.07 120.85
C SER A 331 54.04 71.60 120.61
N VAL A 332 53.10 72.50 120.28
CA VAL A 332 51.67 72.16 120.17
C VAL A 332 51.22 72.17 118.70
N TRP A 333 50.77 71.02 118.20
CA TRP A 333 50.20 70.86 116.85
C TRP A 333 48.71 71.22 116.85
N LYS A 334 48.28 71.96 115.81
CA LYS A 334 46.89 72.35 115.59
C LYS A 334 46.46 72.01 114.16
N GLN A 335 45.29 71.41 114.03
CA GLN A 335 44.67 71.03 112.75
C GLN A 335 43.74 72.14 112.20
N SER A 336 43.19 73.01 113.07
CA SER A 336 42.25 74.05 112.66
C SER A 336 42.96 75.36 112.29
N LEU A 337 42.89 75.75 111.02
CA LEU A 337 43.36 77.05 110.50
C LEU A 337 42.61 78.25 111.11
N SER A 338 41.42 78.00 111.67
CA SER A 338 40.45 78.97 112.20
C SER A 338 40.92 79.75 113.44
N GLU A 339 41.99 79.30 114.09
CA GLU A 339 42.54 79.92 115.31
C GLU A 339 43.75 80.82 115.06
N LEU A 340 44.23 80.88 113.81
CA LEU A 340 45.39 81.68 113.41
C LEU A 340 45.02 83.15 113.20
N SER A 341 45.94 84.07 113.49
CA SER A 341 45.78 85.48 113.14
C SER A 341 45.71 85.67 111.62
N GLY A 342 45.04 86.73 111.14
CA GLY A 342 44.90 87.00 109.70
C GLY A 342 46.23 87.06 108.95
N GLY A 343 47.26 87.67 109.56
CA GLY A 343 48.63 87.70 109.03
C GLY A 343 49.30 86.32 109.00
N GLN A 344 49.08 85.49 110.02
CA GLN A 344 49.64 84.13 110.08
C GLN A 344 49.04 83.19 109.02
N ARG A 345 47.72 83.22 108.79
CA ARG A 345 47.07 82.44 107.71
C ARG A 345 47.61 82.80 106.34
N SER A 346 47.87 84.09 106.17
CA SER A 346 48.34 84.65 104.93
C SER A 346 49.78 84.27 104.63
N LEU A 347 50.64 84.32 105.66
CA LEU A 347 52.01 83.84 105.56
C LEU A 347 52.07 82.32 105.33
N LEU A 348 51.17 81.56 105.95
CA LEU A 348 51.00 80.14 105.71
C LEU A 348 50.62 79.85 104.24
N ALA A 349 49.63 80.56 103.70
CA ALA A 349 49.24 80.46 102.29
C ALA A 349 50.40 80.84 101.35
N LEU A 350 51.13 81.93 101.65
CA LEU A 350 52.30 82.34 100.88
C LEU A 350 53.41 81.27 100.92
N SER A 351 53.68 80.68 102.08
CA SER A 351 54.68 79.61 102.23
C SER A 351 54.30 78.34 101.46
N LEU A 352 53.00 78.00 101.41
CA LEU A 352 52.50 76.87 100.62
C LEU A 352 52.65 77.13 99.12
N ILE A 353 52.30 78.35 98.67
CA ILE A 353 52.49 78.76 97.28
C ILE A 353 53.97 78.67 96.94
N LEU A 354 54.86 79.29 97.72
CA LEU A 354 56.32 79.26 97.50
C LEU A 354 56.88 77.82 97.45
N ALA A 355 56.41 76.92 98.31
CA ALA A 355 56.81 75.50 98.28
C ALA A 355 56.38 74.81 96.97
N LEU A 356 55.19 75.11 96.47
CA LEU A 356 54.73 74.63 95.15
C LEU A 356 55.57 75.21 94.01
N LEU A 357 56.01 76.47 94.12
CA LEU A 357 56.87 77.13 93.13
C LEU A 357 58.28 76.52 93.09
N LEU A 358 58.83 76.15 94.25
CA LEU A 358 60.12 75.45 94.37
C LEU A 358 60.07 74.05 93.76
N PHE A 359 58.94 73.35 93.93
CA PHE A 359 58.77 72.02 93.33
C PHE A 359 58.65 72.10 91.80
N LYS A 360 57.86 73.05 91.28
CA LYS A 360 57.67 73.27 89.84
C LYS A 360 57.85 74.75 89.50
N PRO A 361 59.07 75.18 89.14
CA PRO A 361 59.31 76.58 88.80
C PRO A 361 58.56 76.95 87.52
N ALA A 362 57.79 78.02 87.59
CA ALA A 362 57.10 78.66 86.49
C ALA A 362 57.85 79.94 86.10
N PRO A 363 57.82 80.33 84.82
CA PRO A 363 58.65 81.43 84.31
C PRO A 363 58.24 82.83 84.79
N LEU A 364 57.03 83.01 85.32
CA LEU A 364 56.52 84.31 85.80
C LEU A 364 55.54 84.10 86.96
N TYR A 365 55.69 84.90 88.01
CA TYR A 365 54.77 84.96 89.14
C TYR A 365 54.31 86.40 89.35
N ILE A 366 53.00 86.59 89.50
CA ILE A 366 52.38 87.87 89.81
C ILE A 366 51.71 87.68 91.18
N LEU A 367 52.20 88.39 92.18
CA LEU A 367 51.61 88.44 93.51
C LEU A 367 50.94 89.79 93.66
N ASP A 368 49.61 89.80 93.70
CA ASP A 368 48.83 91.01 93.90
C ASP A 368 48.59 91.23 95.41
N GLU A 369 48.64 92.47 95.88
CA GLU A 369 48.29 92.88 97.26
C GLU A 369 49.07 92.20 98.41
N VAL A 370 50.27 91.67 98.18
CA VAL A 370 51.07 91.00 99.24
C VAL A 370 51.55 91.93 100.37
N HIS A 371 51.50 93.25 100.17
CA HIS A 371 52.07 94.24 101.09
C HIS A 371 51.23 94.47 102.36
N ASN A 372 49.92 94.20 102.31
CA ASN A 372 49.00 94.38 103.45
C ASN A 372 49.14 93.27 104.52
N LEU A 373 49.96 92.25 104.27
CA LEU A 373 49.97 91.01 105.06
C LEU A 373 51.09 90.98 106.11
N PHE A 374 52.09 91.87 105.97
CA PHE A 374 53.27 91.94 106.86
C PHE A 374 53.22 93.09 107.87
N SER A 375 52.12 93.85 107.91
CA SER A 375 51.99 95.04 108.76
C SER A 375 50.70 95.01 109.57
N SER A 376 50.56 94.05 110.48
CA SER A 376 49.66 94.18 111.64
C SER A 376 50.01 93.23 112.77
#